data_AF-A0A0G1LLI6-F1
#
_entry.id   AF-A0A0G1LLI6-F1
#
_cell.length_a   1.000
_cell.length_b   1.000
_cell.length_c   1.000
_cell.angle_alpha   90.00
_cell.angle_beta   90.00
_cell.angle_gamma   90.00
#
_symmetry.space_group_name_H-M   'P 1'
#
loop_
_entity.id
_entity.type
_entity.pdbx_description
1 polymer ?
#
loop_
_entity_poly.entity_id
_entity_poly.type
_entity_poly.pdbx_seq_one_letter_code
_entity_poly.pdbx_strand_id
1 'polypeptide(L)'
;MASVALNLTQKRLKTIIVLIPLLTLGLLVRLFYWQIIRGPELQTKAARQHQTTSLLKAKRGDITDIEGNVLAGTKNLFHLFVYKPQLEIPETELIEKLAVNIKQ
;
A
#
# COMPACT_ATOMS: atom_id res chain seq x y z
N MET A 1 -50.55 -6.91 -37.74
CA MET A 1 -50.22 -5.89 -36.71
C MET A 1 -49.35 -6.49 -35.60
N ALA A 2 -49.78 -7.56 -34.92
CA ALA A 2 -49.01 -8.19 -33.83
C ALA A 2 -47.64 -8.78 -34.23
N SER A 3 -47.53 -9.41 -35.42
CA SER A 3 -46.26 -9.97 -35.90
C SER A 3 -45.20 -8.91 -36.22
N VAL A 4 -45.61 -7.73 -36.70
CA VAL A 4 -44.70 -6.60 -36.99
C VAL A 4 -44.17 -6.01 -35.70
N ALA A 5 -45.02 -5.82 -34.69
CA ALA A 5 -44.63 -5.36 -33.36
C ALA A 5 -43.62 -6.31 -32.69
N LEU A 6 -43.85 -7.64 -32.79
CA LEU A 6 -42.93 -8.64 -32.27
C LEU A 6 -41.55 -8.54 -32.95
N ASN A 7 -41.51 -8.40 -34.28
CA ASN A 7 -40.26 -8.28 -35.04
C ASN A 7 -39.44 -7.03 -34.68
N LEU A 8 -40.10 -5.90 -34.41
CA LEU A 8 -39.45 -4.66 -33.95
C LEU A 8 -38.82 -4.83 -32.57
N THR A 9 -39.53 -5.47 -31.64
CA THR A 9 -39.03 -5.76 -30.28
C THR A 9 -37.85 -6.73 -30.31
N GLN A 10 -37.92 -7.80 -31.12
CA GLN A 10 -36.83 -8.76 -31.28
C GLN A 10 -35.57 -8.12 -31.88
N LYS A 11 -35.72 -7.20 -32.85
CA LYS A 11 -34.59 -6.45 -33.42
C LYS A 11 -33.93 -5.54 -32.39
N ARG A 12 -34.72 -4.77 -31.62
CA ARG A 12 -34.19 -3.90 -30.55
C ARG A 12 -33.43 -4.71 -29.48
N LEU A 13 -33.98 -5.85 -29.09
CA LEU A 13 -33.36 -6.73 -28.10
C LEU A 13 -32.03 -7.30 -28.61
N LYS A 14 -31.98 -7.78 -29.86
CA LYS A 14 -30.72 -8.23 -30.50
C LYS A 14 -29.69 -7.11 -30.58
N THR A 15 -30.10 -5.89 -30.92
CA THR A 15 -29.18 -4.73 -30.95
C THR A 15 -28.58 -4.47 -29.57
N ILE A 16 -29.38 -4.46 -28.51
CA ILE A 16 -28.89 -4.23 -27.14
C ILE A 16 -27.96 -5.37 -26.69
N ILE A 17 -28.32 -6.63 -26.97
CA ILE A 17 -27.51 -7.80 -26.65
C ILE A 17 -26.14 -7.78 -27.33
N VAL A 18 -26.02 -7.19 -28.52
CA VAL A 18 -24.73 -7.04 -29.21
C VAL A 18 -23.99 -5.79 -28.76
N LEU A 19 -24.71 -4.70 -28.49
CA LEU A 19 -24.13 -3.42 -28.11
C LEU A 19 -23.45 -3.47 -26.74
N ILE A 20 -24.09 -4.09 -25.75
CA ILE A 20 -23.56 -4.20 -24.38
C ILE A 20 -22.18 -4.89 -24.35
N PRO A 21 -22.00 -6.12 -24.90
CA PRO A 21 -20.70 -6.78 -24.89
C PRO A 21 -19.67 -6.02 -25.72
N LEU A 22 -20.06 -5.33 -26.80
CA LEU A 22 -19.15 -4.51 -27.59
C LEU A 22 -18.58 -3.34 -26.75
N LEU A 23 -19.43 -2.65 -25.99
CA LEU A 23 -19.02 -1.59 -25.08
C LEU A 23 -18.12 -2.13 -23.97
N THR A 24 -18.49 -3.27 -23.36
CA THR A 24 -17.68 -3.92 -22.33
C THR A 24 -16.32 -4.34 -22.87
N LEU A 25 -16.25 -4.89 -24.08
CA LEU A 25 -15.00 -5.26 -24.73
C LEU A 25 -14.08 -4.05 -24.94
N GLY A 26 -14.64 -2.92 -25.37
CA GLY A 26 -13.89 -1.66 -25.47
C GLY A 26 -13.30 -1.21 -24.13
N LEU A 27 -14.06 -1.36 -23.05
CA LEU A 27 -13.59 -1.07 -21.70
C LEU A 27 -12.46 -2.02 -21.26
N LEU A 28 -12.57 -3.31 -21.57
CA LEU A 28 -11.53 -4.31 -21.28
C LEU A 28 -10.23 -4.01 -22.04
N VAL A 29 -10.30 -3.61 -23.31
CA VAL A 29 -9.11 -3.19 -24.08
C VAL A 29 -8.47 -1.97 -23.45
N ARG A 30 -9.27 -0.97 -23.04
CA ARG A 30 -8.77 0.21 -22.34
C ARG A 30 -8.09 -0.16 -21.02
N LEU A 31 -8.68 -1.08 -20.26
CA LEU A 31 -8.13 -1.56 -19.00
C LEU A 31 -6.82 -2.33 -19.21
N PHE A 32 -6.78 -3.19 -20.24
CA PHE A 32 -5.58 -3.94 -20.63
C PHE A 32 -4.42 -3.01 -20.97
N TYR A 33 -4.67 -1.92 -21.70
CA TYR A 33 -3.64 -0.90 -21.96
C TYR A 33 -3.05 -0.33 -20.67
N TRP A 34 -3.89 0.02 -19.70
CA TRP A 34 -3.42 0.55 -18.42
C TRP A 34 -2.72 -0.49 -17.55
N GLN A 35 -3.20 -1.72 -17.54
CA GLN A 35 -2.66 -2.78 -16.69
C GLN A 35 -1.39 -3.42 -17.25
N ILE A 36 -1.30 -3.66 -18.56
CA ILE A 36 -0.18 -4.41 -19.15
C ILE A 36 0.91 -3.47 -19.65
N ILE A 37 0.54 -2.42 -20.40
CA ILE A 37 1.53 -1.52 -21.01
C ILE A 37 2.06 -0.53 -19.98
N ARG A 38 1.19 0.01 -19.11
CA ARG A 38 1.58 0.96 -18.06
C ARG A 38 1.74 0.34 -16.68
N GLY A 39 1.37 -0.93 -16.50
CA GLY A 39 1.49 -1.65 -15.22
C GLY A 39 2.88 -1.63 -14.61
N PRO A 40 3.95 -1.99 -15.36
CA PRO A 40 5.31 -2.02 -14.82
C PRO A 40 5.78 -0.66 -14.32
N GLU A 41 5.42 0.40 -15.02
CA GLU A 41 5.74 1.78 -14.65
C GLU A 41 5.02 2.20 -13.36
N LEU A 42 3.72 1.88 -13.27
CA LEU A 42 2.89 2.19 -12.10
C LEU A 42 3.32 1.39 -10.85
N GLN A 43 3.67 0.11 -11.03
CA GLN A 43 4.19 -0.73 -9.94
C GLN A 43 5.52 -0.20 -9.41
N THR A 44 6.42 0.23 -10.31
CA THR A 44 7.70 0.85 -9.93
C THR A 44 7.48 2.17 -9.19
N LYS A 45 6.55 3.01 -9.63
CA LYS A 45 6.19 4.26 -8.94
C LYS A 45 5.61 4.02 -7.56
N ALA A 46 4.69 3.06 -7.43
CA ALA A 46 4.12 2.67 -6.13
C ALA A 46 5.19 2.12 -5.18
N ALA A 47 6.07 1.24 -5.66
CA ALA A 47 7.19 0.72 -4.87
C ALA A 47 8.11 1.84 -4.37
N ARG A 48 8.46 2.79 -5.25
CA ARG A 48 9.24 3.98 -4.86
C ARG A 48 8.51 4.82 -3.82
N GLN A 49 7.21 5.04 -3.96
CA GLN A 49 6.44 5.81 -2.99
C GLN A 49 6.41 5.14 -1.61
N HIS A 50 6.27 3.81 -1.56
CA HIS A 50 6.33 3.07 -0.29
C HIS A 50 7.74 3.08 0.33
N GLN A 51 8.79 3.04 -0.49
CA GLN A 51 10.18 3.01 -0.01
C GLN A 51 10.74 4.39 0.36
N THR A 52 10.20 5.49 -0.20
CA THR A 52 10.80 6.83 -0.10
C THR A 52 10.38 7.62 1.15
N THR A 53 9.39 7.14 1.91
CA THR A 53 8.90 7.89 3.09
C THR A 53 9.49 7.44 4.43
N SER A 54 10.64 6.76 4.41
CA SER A 54 11.53 6.76 5.59
C SER A 54 12.48 7.95 5.43
N LEU A 55 12.01 9.14 5.81
CA LEU A 55 12.87 10.30 5.92
C LEU A 55 13.99 9.95 6.90
N LEU A 56 15.22 9.84 6.40
CA LEU A 56 16.41 9.80 7.25
C LEU A 56 16.44 11.13 8.00
N LYS A 57 15.93 11.12 9.24
CA LYS A 57 15.86 12.31 10.07
C LYS A 57 17.30 12.80 10.27
N ALA A 58 17.61 13.97 9.70
CA ALA A 58 18.92 14.56 9.87
C ALA A 58 19.22 14.73 11.36
N LYS A 59 20.42 14.31 11.79
CA LYS A 59 20.86 14.45 13.17
C LYS A 59 20.98 15.95 13.47
N ARG A 60 20.31 16.45 14.51
CA ARG A 60 20.50 17.83 14.98
C ARG A 60 21.88 17.95 15.62
N GLY A 61 22.55 19.08 15.42
CA GLY A 61 23.75 19.43 16.18
C GLY A 61 23.50 19.45 17.68
N ASP A 62 24.55 19.17 18.45
CA ASP A 62 24.54 19.19 19.90
C ASP A 62 24.65 20.63 20.39
N ILE A 63 23.88 21.00 21.42
CA ILE A 63 23.96 22.30 22.09
C ILE A 63 24.95 22.13 23.25
N THR A 64 26.03 22.91 23.23
CA THR A 64 27.06 22.93 24.27
C THR A 64 27.03 24.24 25.06
N ASP A 65 27.41 24.16 26.34
CA ASP A 65 27.71 25.31 27.19
C ASP A 65 29.06 25.96 26.79
N ILE A 66 29.39 27.13 27.35
CA ILE A 66 30.64 27.86 27.12
C ILE A 66 31.88 27.05 27.54
N GLU A 67 31.72 26.14 28.48
CA GLU A 67 32.75 25.18 28.93
C GLU A 67 32.85 23.93 28.03
N GLY A 68 31.99 23.80 27.01
CA GLY A 68 31.98 22.66 26.08
C GLY A 68 31.13 21.46 26.53
N ASN A 69 30.43 21.56 27.66
CA ASN A 69 29.54 20.50 28.15
C ASN A 69 28.27 20.39 27.29
N VAL A 70 27.88 19.19 26.85
CA VAL A 70 26.68 18.97 26.02
C VAL A 70 25.42 19.05 26.89
N LEU A 71 24.57 20.04 26.62
CA LEU A 71 23.29 20.26 27.30
C LEU A 71 22.13 19.54 26.60
N ALA A 72 22.15 19.47 25.27
CA ALA A 72 21.10 18.78 24.51
C ALA A 72 21.63 18.25 23.16
N GLY A 73 21.56 16.94 22.95
CA GLY A 73 22.03 16.29 21.74
C GLY A 73 21.07 15.24 21.17
N THR A 74 21.39 14.73 20.00
CA THR A 74 20.61 13.66 19.36
C THR A 74 21.25 12.29 19.65
N LYS A 75 20.52 11.39 20.30
CA LYS A 75 20.93 10.00 20.54
C LYS A 75 20.07 9.04 19.74
N ASN A 76 20.71 8.03 19.15
CA ASN A 76 19.98 6.93 18.51
C ASN A 76 19.34 6.07 19.60
N LEU A 77 18.02 5.88 19.49
CA LEU A 77 17.24 5.02 20.37
C LEU A 77 16.65 3.89 19.54
N PHE A 78 16.76 2.67 20.05
CA PHE A 78 16.12 1.51 19.47
C PHE A 78 14.77 1.29 20.17
N HIS A 79 13.69 1.28 19.39
CA HIS A 79 12.35 0.98 19.88
C HIS A 79 11.97 -0.45 19.49
N LEU A 80 11.67 -1.30 20.47
CA LEU A 80 11.17 -2.65 20.25
C LEU A 80 9.65 -2.65 20.39
N PHE A 81 8.94 -3.14 19.38
CA PHE A 81 7.49 -3.28 19.39
C PHE A 81 7.11 -4.74 19.22
N VAL A 82 6.06 -5.17 19.94
CA VAL A 82 5.56 -6.55 19.90
C VAL A 82 4.10 -6.54 19.47
N TYR A 83 3.77 -7.31 18.44
CA TYR A 83 2.41 -7.40 17.90
C TYR A 83 1.62 -8.51 18.63
N LYS A 84 0.75 -8.10 19.56
CA LYS A 84 0.04 -8.99 20.50
C LYS A 84 -0.75 -10.16 19.87
N PRO A 85 -1.48 -10.00 18.76
CA PRO A 85 -2.35 -11.07 18.25
C PRO A 85 -1.65 -12.32 17.72
N GLN A 86 -0.34 -12.26 17.46
CA GLN A 86 0.46 -13.37 16.93
C GLN A 86 1.39 -13.99 17.99
N LEU A 87 1.18 -13.68 19.27
CA LEU A 87 1.97 -14.25 20.35
C LEU A 87 1.47 -15.64 20.72
N GLU A 88 2.32 -16.64 20.49
CA GLU A 88 2.13 -18.02 20.95
C GLU A 88 2.61 -18.23 22.39
N ILE A 89 3.41 -17.29 22.93
CA ILE A 89 4.09 -17.37 24.23
C ILE A 89 3.36 -16.48 25.25
N PRO A 90 3.20 -16.91 26.51
CA PRO A 90 2.66 -16.06 27.57
C PRO A 90 3.53 -14.82 27.84
N GLU A 91 2.89 -13.70 28.17
CA GLU A 91 3.55 -12.38 28.32
C GLU A 91 4.72 -12.38 29.31
N THR A 92 4.66 -13.19 30.36
CA THR A 92 5.68 -13.25 31.42
C THR A 92 6.99 -13.87 30.94
N GLU A 93 6.93 -14.95 30.16
CA GLU A 93 8.13 -15.62 29.62
C GLU A 93 8.80 -14.78 28.53
N LEU A 94 8.00 -14.04 27.76
CA LEU A 94 8.51 -13.10 26.75
C LEU A 94 9.31 -11.97 27.38
N ILE A 95 8.80 -11.36 28.46
CA ILE A 95 9.51 -10.26 29.16
C ILE A 95 10.84 -10.76 29.73
N GLU A 96 10.87 -11.96 30.30
CA GLU A 96 12.10 -12.55 30.85
C GLU A 96 13.16 -12.77 29.76
N LYS A 97 12.78 -13.39 28.63
CA LYS A 97 13.68 -13.60 27.49
C LYS A 97 14.19 -12.30 26.89
N LEU A 98 13.33 -11.28 26.80
CA LEU A 98 13.72 -9.96 26.30
C LEU A 98 14.66 -9.23 27.26
N ALA A 99 14.42 -9.31 28.58
CA ALA A 99 15.26 -8.65 29.58
C ALA A 99 16.69 -9.21 29.60
N VAL A 100 16.86 -10.51 29.35
CA VAL A 100 18.18 -11.17 29.27
C VAL A 100 18.98 -10.68 28.05
N ASN A 101 18.33 -10.49 26.90
CA ASN A 101 19.02 -10.17 25.64
C ASN A 101 19.20 -8.67 25.36
N ILE A 102 18.46 -7.77 26.01
CA ILE A 102 18.51 -6.31 25.73
C ILE A 102 19.67 -5.60 26.48
N LYS A 103 20.35 -6.27 27.41
CA LYS A 103 21.42 -5.68 28.25
C LYS A 103 22.84 -5.69 27.66
N GLN A 104 23.03 -6.18 26.43
CA GLN A 104 24.33 -6.16 25.72
C GLN A 104 24.45 -4.95 24.81
#